data_AF-A0A0D6AH36-F1
#
_entry.id   AF-A0A0D6AH36-F1
#
_cell.length_a   1.000
_cell.length_b   1.000
_cell.length_c   1.000
_cell.angle_alpha   90.00
_cell.angle_beta   90.00
_cell.angle_gamma   90.00
#
_symmetry.space_group_name_H-M   'P 1'
#
loop_
_entity.id
_entity.type
_entity.pdbx_description
1 polymer ?
#
loop_
_entity_poly.entity_id
_entity_poly.type
_entity_poly.pdbx_seq_one_letter_code
_entity_poly.pdbx_strand_id
1 'polypeptide(L)'
;MYKPREQPKDEDIELQNLLKQEINNEQFKSYHLDIEDLQEVEILKRRKKLGKGELTSIAYAKKTNQAFITDDQGARNIAEEILGNDKVQTTPHLLGWLFFKNFLNYEDIKLIIEQHQTYNGKLERYFMEMYHKALDYKLKQYSTKY
;
A
#
# COMPACT_ATOMS: atom_id res chain seq x y z
N MET A 1 -13.44 15.51 10.36
CA MET A 1 -13.48 16.52 9.29
C MET A 1 -12.15 16.55 8.57
N TYR A 2 -12.13 16.17 7.28
CA TYR A 2 -10.97 16.27 6.40
C TYR A 2 -10.91 17.71 5.87
N LYS A 3 -9.79 18.42 6.01
CA LYS A 3 -9.62 19.73 5.38
C LYS A 3 -9.48 19.48 3.86
N PRO A 4 -10.33 20.05 3.00
CA PRO A 4 -10.15 19.94 1.55
C PRO A 4 -8.76 20.47 1.16
N ARG A 5 -8.11 19.82 0.18
CA ARG A 5 -6.93 20.42 -0.45
C ARG A 5 -7.37 21.76 -1.08
N GLU A 6 -6.51 22.77 -1.01
CA GLU A 6 -6.83 24.12 -1.50
C GLU A 6 -7.09 24.14 -3.01
N GLN A 7 -6.53 23.18 -3.76
CA GLN A 7 -6.81 22.95 -5.19
C GLN A 7 -6.73 21.44 -5.50
N PRO A 8 -7.84 20.69 -5.42
CA PRO A 8 -7.85 19.29 -5.83
C PRO A 8 -7.72 19.18 -7.35
N LYS A 9 -6.92 18.22 -7.83
CA LYS A 9 -6.83 17.92 -9.27
C LYS A 9 -7.99 17.02 -9.68
N ASP A 10 -8.37 17.05 -10.96
CA ASP A 10 -9.49 16.24 -11.47
C ASP A 10 -9.22 14.74 -11.28
N GLU A 11 -7.98 14.30 -11.50
CA GLU A 11 -7.56 12.90 -11.32
C GLU A 11 -7.66 12.46 -9.84
N ASP A 12 -7.37 13.36 -8.89
CA ASP A 12 -7.52 13.10 -7.45
C ASP A 12 -9.00 12.93 -7.07
N ILE A 13 -9.89 13.71 -7.70
CA ILE A 13 -11.34 13.64 -7.45
C ILE A 13 -11.90 12.33 -8.00
N GLU A 14 -11.47 11.94 -9.20
CA GLU A 14 -11.88 10.68 -9.82
C GLU A 14 -11.47 9.48 -8.98
N LEU A 15 -10.21 9.40 -8.55
CA LEU A 15 -9.73 8.34 -7.65
C LEU A 15 -10.50 8.27 -6.34
N GLN A 16 -10.83 9.43 -5.74
CA GLN A 16 -11.65 9.47 -4.52
C GLN A 16 -13.07 8.95 -4.76
N ASN A 17 -13.64 9.21 -5.94
CA ASN A 17 -14.97 8.73 -6.29
C ASN A 17 -14.96 7.22 -6.54
N LEU A 18 -13.94 6.69 -7.23
CA LEU A 18 -13.73 5.25 -7.39
C LEU A 18 -13.62 4.56 -6.04
N LEU A 19 -12.81 5.10 -5.11
CA LEU A 19 -12.70 4.55 -3.76
C LEU A 19 -14.05 4.53 -3.02
N LYS A 20 -14.84 5.60 -3.09
CA LYS A 20 -16.17 5.65 -2.46
C LYS A 20 -17.13 4.64 -3.07
N GLN A 21 -17.09 4.44 -4.38
CA GLN A 21 -17.91 3.44 -5.07
C GLN A 21 -17.57 2.03 -4.56
N GLU A 22 -16.28 1.69 -4.51
CA GLU A 22 -15.84 0.38 -4.03
C GLU A 22 -16.14 0.16 -2.54
N ILE A 23 -16.09 1.20 -1.70
CA ILE A 23 -16.56 1.15 -0.31
C ILE A 23 -18.05 0.81 -0.23
N ASN A 24 -18.88 1.41 -1.10
CA ASN A 24 -20.31 1.15 -1.14
C ASN A 24 -20.66 -0.24 -1.72
N ASN A 25 -19.77 -0.83 -2.52
CA ASN A 25 -19.93 -2.17 -3.09
C ASN A 25 -19.60 -3.31 -2.08
N GLU A 26 -19.49 -2.99 -0.79
CA GLU A 26 -19.20 -3.93 0.32
C GLU A 26 -17.91 -4.75 0.13
N GLN A 27 -16.99 -4.30 -0.71
CA GLN A 27 -15.68 -4.94 -0.90
C GLN A 27 -14.71 -4.67 0.26
N PHE A 28 -15.05 -3.72 1.13
CA PHE A 28 -14.23 -3.35 2.29
C PHE A 28 -14.88 -3.81 3.59
N LYS A 29 -14.06 -4.47 4.41
CA LYS A 29 -14.45 -4.77 5.80
C LYS A 29 -14.04 -3.62 6.71
N SER A 30 -15.01 -3.09 7.46
CA SER A 30 -14.76 -2.09 8.49
C SER A 30 -14.36 -2.75 9.80
N TYR A 31 -13.44 -2.11 10.52
CA TYR A 31 -12.97 -2.55 11.82
C TYR A 31 -12.98 -1.38 12.80
N HIS A 32 -13.38 -1.67 14.03
CA HIS A 32 -13.38 -0.69 15.12
C HIS A 32 -12.00 -0.61 15.77
N LEU A 33 -11.49 0.60 15.93
CA LEU A 33 -10.28 0.90 16.68
C LEU A 33 -10.67 1.72 17.91
N ASP A 34 -10.16 1.34 19.08
CA ASP A 34 -10.43 2.07 20.32
C ASP A 34 -9.36 3.15 20.58
N ILE A 35 -9.57 3.96 21.61
CA ILE A 35 -8.67 5.09 21.93
C ILE A 35 -7.36 4.56 22.51
N GLU A 36 -7.43 3.46 23.26
CA GLU A 36 -6.27 2.79 23.86
C GLU A 36 -5.27 2.34 22.79
N ASP A 37 -5.75 1.75 21.69
CA ASP A 37 -4.92 1.36 20.54
C ASP A 37 -4.15 2.57 19.95
N LEU A 38 -4.78 3.75 19.92
CA LEU A 38 -4.21 4.96 19.34
C LEU A 38 -3.13 5.58 20.24
N GLN A 39 -3.30 5.51 21.56
CA GLN A 39 -2.37 6.11 22.52
C GLN A 39 -0.97 5.49 22.42
N GLU A 40 -0.88 4.17 22.23
CA GLU A 40 0.40 3.47 22.13
C GLU A 40 1.21 3.94 20.91
N VAL A 41 0.53 4.16 19.77
CA VAL A 41 1.15 4.66 18.55
C VAL A 41 1.44 6.16 18.62
N GLU A 42 0.60 6.93 19.32
CA GLU A 42 0.78 8.38 19.49
C GLU A 42 2.01 8.75 20.34
N ILE A 43 2.41 7.89 21.28
CA ILE A 43 3.68 8.07 22.02
C ILE A 43 4.88 8.05 21.05
N LEU A 44 4.85 7.16 20.06
CA LEU A 44 5.92 7.02 19.05
C LEU A 44 5.88 8.15 18.02
N LYS A 45 4.69 8.72 17.76
CA LYS A 45 4.50 9.93 16.92
C LYS A 45 5.27 11.14 17.42
N ARG A 46 5.55 11.30 18.72
CA ARG A 46 6.26 12.49 19.24
C ARG A 46 7.64 12.70 18.57
N ARG A 47 8.16 11.71 17.86
CA ARG A 47 9.40 11.77 17.10
C ARG A 47 9.24 12.14 15.62
N LYS A 48 8.04 12.10 15.02
CA LYS A 48 7.81 12.29 13.56
C LYS A 48 6.43 12.89 13.21
N LYS A 49 6.34 13.64 12.10
CA LYS A 49 5.09 14.27 11.63
C LYS A 49 4.25 13.27 10.81
N LEU A 50 3.43 12.45 11.48
CA LEU A 50 2.36 11.66 10.82
C LEU A 50 0.99 12.30 11.01
N GLY A 51 0.14 12.14 9.98
CA GLY A 51 -1.28 12.40 10.02
C GLY A 51 -2.03 11.37 10.88
N LYS A 52 -3.26 11.71 11.29
CA LYS A 52 -4.10 10.81 12.12
C LYS A 52 -4.41 9.49 11.41
N GLY A 53 -4.71 9.53 10.10
CA GLY A 53 -5.07 8.33 9.34
C GLY A 53 -3.96 7.29 9.24
N GLU A 54 -2.71 7.74 9.06
CA GLU A 54 -1.54 6.84 9.01
C GLU A 54 -1.33 6.15 10.36
N LEU A 55 -1.44 6.89 11.46
CA LEU A 55 -1.33 6.35 12.82
C LEU A 55 -2.42 5.33 13.12
N THR A 56 -3.67 5.66 12.79
CA THR A 56 -4.81 4.74 12.95
C THR A 56 -4.57 3.45 12.15
N SER A 57 -4.04 3.55 10.94
CA SER A 57 -3.79 2.38 10.08
C SER A 57 -2.64 1.50 10.63
N ILE A 58 -1.60 2.10 11.21
CA ILE A 58 -0.50 1.36 11.85
C ILE A 58 -0.97 0.71 13.15
N ALA A 59 -1.71 1.43 14.00
CA ALA A 59 -2.30 0.90 15.23
C ALA A 59 -3.20 -0.30 14.93
N TYR A 60 -4.03 -0.17 13.90
CA TYR A 60 -4.89 -1.24 13.43
C TYR A 60 -4.11 -2.48 12.97
N ALA A 61 -3.08 -2.29 12.13
CA ALA A 61 -2.23 -3.39 11.67
C ALA A 61 -1.56 -4.11 12.85
N LYS A 62 -1.11 -3.37 13.86
CA LYS A 62 -0.53 -3.92 15.08
C LYS A 62 -1.54 -4.76 15.87
N LYS A 63 -2.71 -4.19 16.18
CA LYS A 63 -3.77 -4.86 16.95
C LYS A 63 -4.22 -6.16 16.31
N THR A 64 -4.33 -6.16 14.99
CA THR A 64 -4.84 -7.31 14.21
C THR A 64 -3.74 -8.22 13.69
N ASN A 65 -2.47 -7.94 13.99
CA ASN A 65 -1.30 -8.67 13.51
C ASN A 65 -1.28 -8.81 11.96
N GLN A 66 -1.73 -7.78 11.25
CA GLN A 66 -1.74 -7.74 9.79
C GLN A 66 -0.50 -7.06 9.24
N ALA A 67 -0.14 -7.42 8.01
CA ALA A 67 0.87 -6.68 7.25
C ALA A 67 0.37 -5.27 6.94
N PHE A 68 1.30 -4.32 6.90
CA PHE A 68 1.04 -2.92 6.59
C PHE A 68 1.67 -2.56 5.25
N ILE A 69 0.84 -2.17 4.29
CA ILE A 69 1.29 -1.76 2.95
C ILE A 69 1.17 -0.25 2.86
N THR A 70 2.28 0.43 2.58
CA THR A 70 2.29 1.87 2.31
C THR A 70 3.44 2.26 1.38
N ASP A 71 3.19 3.26 0.53
CA ASP A 71 4.23 3.93 -0.25
C ASP A 71 4.71 5.23 0.42
N ASP A 72 4.05 5.69 1.50
CA ASP A 72 4.53 6.81 2.30
C ASP A 72 5.74 6.41 3.15
N GLN A 73 6.88 7.04 2.89
CA GLN A 73 8.13 6.73 3.56
C GLN A 73 8.07 7.02 5.08
N GLY A 74 7.36 8.07 5.49
CA GLY A 74 7.25 8.44 6.90
C GLY A 74 6.49 7.38 7.69
N ALA A 75 5.33 6.98 7.17
CA ALA A 75 4.52 5.91 7.70
C ALA A 75 5.24 4.57 7.67
N ARG A 76 5.95 4.25 6.58
CA ARG A 76 6.76 3.03 6.47
C ARG A 76 7.80 2.93 7.58
N ASN A 77 8.60 3.97 7.78
CA ASN A 77 9.66 3.95 8.79
C ASN A 77 9.09 3.72 10.21
N ILE A 78 7.92 4.29 10.52
CA ILE A 78 7.29 4.10 11.83
C ILE A 78 6.68 2.70 11.94
N ALA A 79 6.02 2.24 10.88
CA ALA A 79 5.46 0.90 10.85
C ALA A 79 6.56 -0.15 11.02
N GLU A 80 7.74 0.04 10.42
CA GLU A 80 8.89 -0.87 10.58
C GLU A 80 9.39 -0.91 12.02
N GLU A 81 9.47 0.24 12.69
CA GLU A 81 9.82 0.35 14.12
C GLU A 81 8.79 -0.37 15.04
N ILE A 82 7.51 -0.41 14.65
CA ILE A 82 6.41 -0.94 15.47
C ILE A 82 6.08 -2.40 15.18
N LEU A 83 6.02 -2.77 13.90
CA LEU A 83 5.51 -4.05 13.41
C LEU A 83 6.65 -5.01 13.05
N GLY A 84 7.86 -4.49 12.80
CA GLY A 84 8.98 -5.24 12.22
C GLY A 84 9.03 -5.13 10.69
N ASN A 85 10.24 -5.26 10.14
CA ASN A 85 10.50 -5.12 8.70
C ASN A 85 9.81 -6.18 7.84
N ASP A 86 9.51 -7.35 8.41
CA ASP A 86 8.86 -8.47 7.72
C ASP A 86 7.37 -8.21 7.45
N LYS A 87 6.74 -7.30 8.22
CA LYS A 87 5.31 -6.97 8.10
C LYS A 87 5.04 -5.68 7.35
N VAL A 88 6.06 -4.97 6.89
CA VAL A 88 5.89 -3.71 6.18
C VAL A 88 6.32 -3.86 4.72
N GLN A 89 5.42 -3.50 3.81
CA GLN A 89 5.64 -3.66 2.38
C GLN A 89 5.15 -2.40 1.63
N THR A 90 5.41 -2.36 0.32
CA THR A 90 4.99 -1.26 -0.56
C THR A 90 4.08 -1.80 -1.65
N THR A 91 3.38 -0.92 -2.37
CA THR A 91 2.54 -1.35 -3.49
C THR A 91 3.35 -2.09 -4.57
N PRO A 92 4.58 -1.65 -4.94
CA PRO A 92 5.45 -2.44 -5.81
C PRO A 92 5.76 -3.86 -5.32
N HIS A 93 5.93 -4.06 -4.00
CA HIS A 93 6.16 -5.40 -3.46
C HIS A 93 4.95 -6.32 -3.66
N LEU A 94 3.74 -5.80 -3.41
CA LEU A 94 2.49 -6.53 -3.68
C LEU A 94 2.36 -6.88 -5.16
N LEU A 95 2.61 -5.93 -6.06
CA LEU A 95 2.58 -6.15 -7.50
C LEU A 95 3.54 -7.28 -7.90
N GLY A 96 4.81 -7.21 -7.45
CA GLY A 96 5.79 -8.25 -7.73
C GLY A 96 5.34 -9.63 -7.22
N TRP A 97 4.74 -9.69 -6.04
CA TRP A 97 4.19 -10.94 -5.49
C TRP A 97 3.05 -11.49 -6.34
N LEU A 98 2.13 -10.65 -6.82
CA LEU A 98 1.03 -11.08 -7.69
C LEU A 98 1.53 -11.69 -9.00
N PHE A 99 2.55 -11.11 -9.62
CA PHE A 99 3.22 -11.67 -10.80
C PHE A 99 3.97 -12.98 -10.50
N PHE A 100 4.68 -13.01 -9.37
CA PHE A 100 5.38 -14.21 -8.91
C PHE A 100 4.41 -15.39 -8.75
N LYS A 101 3.21 -15.12 -8.23
CA LYS A 101 2.14 -16.10 -7.98
C LYS A 101 1.24 -16.40 -9.18
N ASN A 102 1.45 -15.77 -10.34
CA ASN A 102 0.59 -15.88 -11.54
C ASN A 102 -0.85 -15.35 -11.35
N PHE A 103 -1.08 -14.42 -10.43
CA PHE A 103 -2.36 -13.70 -10.37
C PHE A 103 -2.47 -12.63 -11.46
N LEU A 104 -1.33 -12.16 -11.96
CA LEU A 104 -1.23 -11.20 -13.06
C LEU A 104 -0.35 -11.75 -14.19
N ASN A 105 -0.63 -11.30 -15.41
CA ASN A 105 0.03 -11.65 -16.65
C ASN A 105 0.60 -10.41 -17.38
N TYR A 106 1.29 -10.64 -18.50
CA TYR A 106 1.99 -9.59 -19.22
C TYR A 106 1.10 -8.43 -19.72
N GLU A 107 -0.15 -8.68 -20.07
CA GLU A 107 -1.06 -7.60 -20.47
C GLU A 107 -1.50 -6.77 -19.27
N ASP A 108 -1.59 -7.38 -18.08
CA ASP A 108 -1.95 -6.66 -16.86
C ASP A 108 -0.88 -5.62 -16.48
N ILE A 109 0.42 -5.90 -16.65
CA ILE A 109 1.46 -4.92 -16.31
C ILE A 109 1.34 -3.68 -17.20
N LYS A 110 1.03 -3.84 -18.49
CA LYS A 110 0.86 -2.70 -19.41
C LYS A 110 -0.31 -1.83 -18.95
N LEU A 111 -1.45 -2.45 -18.67
CA LEU A 111 -2.65 -1.76 -18.22
C LEU A 111 -2.43 -1.05 -16.88
N ILE A 112 -1.76 -1.69 -15.92
CA ILE A 112 -1.42 -1.09 -14.62
C ILE A 112 -0.53 0.15 -14.80
N ILE A 113 0.51 0.07 -15.65
CA ILE A 113 1.38 1.22 -15.92
C ILE A 113 0.59 2.35 -16.58
N GLU A 114 -0.22 2.04 -17.60
CA GLU A 114 -1.04 3.02 -18.31
C GLU A 114 -1.98 3.76 -17.34
N GLN A 115 -2.79 3.02 -16.57
CA GLN A 115 -3.72 3.59 -15.60
C GLN A 115 -2.99 4.40 -14.53
N HIS A 116 -1.87 3.90 -14.03
CA HIS A 116 -1.07 4.61 -13.03
C HIS A 116 -0.54 5.94 -13.56
N GLN A 117 -0.11 5.99 -14.82
CA GLN A 117 0.33 7.22 -15.48
C GLN A 117 -0.84 8.17 -15.74
N THR A 118 -2.01 7.68 -16.15
CA THR A 118 -3.24 8.47 -16.32
C THR A 118 -3.58 9.27 -15.06
N TYR A 119 -3.41 8.66 -13.88
CA TYR A 119 -3.65 9.34 -12.60
C TYR A 119 -2.39 10.01 -12.00
N ASN A 120 -1.41 10.37 -12.81
CA ASN A 120 -0.17 11.06 -12.39
C ASN A 120 0.66 10.31 -11.33
N GLY A 121 0.59 8.98 -11.32
CA GLY A 121 1.34 8.09 -10.45
C GLY A 121 2.85 8.18 -10.68
N LYS A 122 3.64 7.96 -9.63
CA LYS A 122 5.12 8.13 -9.64
C LYS A 122 5.91 6.84 -9.37
N LEU A 123 5.20 5.72 -9.28
CA LEU A 123 5.75 4.42 -8.90
C LEU A 123 6.09 3.49 -10.07
N GLU A 124 5.86 3.91 -11.33
CA GLU A 124 6.09 3.08 -12.52
C GLU A 124 7.45 2.38 -12.51
N ARG A 125 8.52 3.13 -12.26
CA ARG A 125 9.87 2.59 -12.18
C ARG A 125 9.94 1.41 -11.19
N TYR A 126 9.38 1.57 -10.00
CA TYR A 126 9.40 0.55 -8.95
C TYR A 126 8.50 -0.64 -9.30
N PHE A 127 7.37 -0.41 -9.99
CA PHE A 127 6.53 -1.50 -10.52
C PHE A 127 7.30 -2.35 -11.51
N MET A 128 8.02 -1.74 -12.46
CA MET A 128 8.82 -2.47 -13.43
C MET A 128 10.01 -3.21 -12.78
N GLU A 129 10.69 -2.58 -11.82
CA GLU A 129 11.75 -3.23 -11.04
C GLU A 129 11.23 -4.50 -10.33
N MET A 130 10.06 -4.42 -9.68
CA MET A 130 9.48 -5.58 -8.98
C MET A 130 8.88 -6.62 -9.92
N TYR A 131 8.34 -6.21 -11.07
CA TYR A 131 7.89 -7.12 -12.13
C TYR A 131 9.06 -7.98 -12.65
N HIS A 132 10.17 -7.35 -13.03
CA HIS A 132 11.36 -8.08 -13.51
C HIS A 132 11.93 -9.00 -12.43
N LYS A 133 12.03 -8.52 -11.18
CA LYS A 133 12.48 -9.34 -10.05
C LYS A 133 11.59 -10.58 -9.84
N ALA A 134 10.27 -10.44 -10.02
CA ALA A 134 9.34 -11.56 -9.93
C ALA A 134 9.58 -12.60 -11.04
N LEU A 135 9.81 -12.17 -12.28
CA LEU A 135 10.14 -13.07 -13.39
C LEU A 135 11.46 -13.81 -13.16
N ASP A 136 12.49 -13.11 -12.69
CA ASP A 136 13.80 -13.71 -12.38
C ASP A 136 13.68 -14.80 -11.32
N TYR A 137 12.91 -14.55 -10.24
CA TYR A 137 12.69 -15.57 -9.21
C TYR A 137 11.92 -16.78 -9.74
N LYS A 138 10.93 -16.57 -10.61
CA LYS A 138 10.20 -17.69 -11.24
C LYS A 138 11.15 -18.53 -12.08
N LEU A 139 11.95 -17.89 -12.93
CA LEU A 139 12.92 -18.58 -13.78
C LEU A 139 13.86 -19.45 -12.94
N LYS A 140 14.44 -18.88 -11.87
CA LYS A 140 15.32 -19.61 -10.94
C LYS A 140 14.61 -20.79 -10.28
N GLN A 141 13.35 -20.62 -9.86
CA GLN A 141 12.57 -21.71 -9.26
C GLN A 141 12.35 -22.89 -10.23
N TYR A 142 12.20 -22.61 -11.54
CA TYR A 142 12.13 -23.66 -12.56
C TYR A 142 13.51 -24.31 -12.82
N SER A 143 14.58 -23.52 -12.79
CA SER A 143 15.95 -24.03 -13.00
C SER A 143 16.47 -24.91 -11.85
N THR A 144 15.97 -24.73 -10.61
CA THR A 144 16.35 -25.59 -9.47
C THR A 144 15.54 -26.90 -9.39
N LYS A 145 14.53 -27.07 -10.25
CA LYS A 145 13.70 -28.29 -10.28
C LYS A 145 14.22 -29.39 -11.23
N TYR A 146 15.36 -29.16 -11.87
CA TYR A 146 16.08 -30.12 -12.73
C TYR A 146 17.55 -30.16 -12.31
#